data_AF-A0A3D0PN01-F1
#
_entry.id   AF-A0A3D0PN01-F1
#
_cell.length_a   1.000
_cell.length_b   1.000
_cell.length_c   1.000
_cell.angle_alpha   90.00
_cell.angle_beta   90.00
_cell.angle_gamma   90.00
#
_symmetry.space_group_name_H-M   'P 1'
#
loop_
_entity.id
_entity.type
_entity.pdbx_description
1 polymer ?
#
loop_
_entity_poly.entity_id
_entity_poly.type
_entity_poly.pdbx_seq_one_letter_code
_entity_poly.pdbx_strand_id
1 'polypeptide(L)'
;MNSLGRIIAIFLVILLIIIFPLQYIAQMQTETMDHIAEAHTRDFTDTIRKEACVTRESYEEYLDKLYQTGELYKIEIEHAAAKTAGELISENTKPGTLLVSNDTARLLSPDRLITPFAAHTHTDACYDGHRHIESGCYYRSGHSHSSSCYHSHSSFCYTKEYYQYTCDGCVTKTTYCSGCDTKTIYCSGCESDAPNDPENAEYWCPGHGTMVYCPGHTSKSCPGHWGYTSKRTCGKSTSTLICGQSSGPGGWSCGKTQDTSAICNTVVMSITATNPSQTVYTGDPIITTATATYLDGHTGTVNCTATGYHSTTPGIQTVTLTYSGKVGNAKTIGTRTGTITVTVKGRLQSISVTPSSTSVYNGIEPTYTIKAIYGDGTQKTLTSSQYTKAGWSSGPGKKTVTFQYTEFGKTVTKSVTITVLPNLIGVSITPSTQTIERYQNPSFRVMVSYEDGTSKTTNSFIIKNFNNRTLGTQTAVITYTENGITKTASVNVVVTNMTKTCPVCGTSYELDENDIDRGCPACSGTITGITVEPDDIAVKKGDALPITVMAVYQNGARAVITDWTSNYDPMKIGFQYVTVTYDNYKAYLTVEVKENVMVCRVCSNTYLLNPDGSDPGCPYCRDTVVKIIAEPNPI
;
A
#
# COMPACT_ATOMS: atom_id res chain seq x y z
N MET A 1 -14.26 -20.95 -21.11
CA MET A 1 -12.83 -21.26 -21.35
C MET A 1 -12.72 -22.72 -21.75
N ASN A 2 -12.30 -22.95 -22.99
CA ASN A 2 -12.11 -24.30 -23.56
C ASN A 2 -11.01 -25.03 -22.77
N SER A 3 -11.04 -26.37 -22.77
CA SER A 3 -10.06 -27.23 -22.07
C SER A 3 -8.61 -26.82 -22.36
N LEU A 4 -8.32 -26.44 -23.61
CA LEU A 4 -7.02 -25.93 -24.06
C LEU A 4 -6.59 -24.64 -23.32
N GLY A 5 -7.52 -23.71 -23.09
CA GLY A 5 -7.23 -22.44 -22.40
C GLY A 5 -6.93 -22.63 -20.91
N ARG A 6 -7.49 -23.67 -20.29
CA ARG A 6 -7.17 -24.03 -18.90
C ARG A 6 -5.78 -24.64 -18.78
N ILE A 7 -5.37 -25.47 -19.74
CA ILE A 7 -4.03 -26.08 -19.78
C ILE A 7 -2.95 -25.01 -19.97
N ILE A 8 -3.16 -24.06 -20.88
CA ILE A 8 -2.22 -22.95 -21.11
C ILE A 8 -2.10 -22.07 -19.87
N ALA A 9 -3.22 -21.76 -19.19
CA ALA A 9 -3.19 -20.97 -17.96
C ALA A 9 -2.42 -21.68 -16.82
N ILE A 10 -2.58 -23.00 -16.68
CA ILE A 10 -1.83 -23.80 -15.69
C ILE A 10 -0.33 -23.78 -16.01
N PHE A 11 0.05 -23.96 -17.27
CA PHE A 11 1.45 -23.87 -17.70
C PHE A 11 2.07 -22.49 -17.43
N LEU A 12 1.32 -21.42 -17.70
CA LEU A 12 1.78 -20.05 -17.47
C LEU A 12 1.96 -19.76 -15.97
N VAL A 13 1.06 -20.27 -15.12
CA VAL A 13 1.20 -20.18 -13.65
C VAL A 13 2.41 -20.94 -13.15
N ILE A 14 2.65 -22.18 -13.61
CA ILE A 14 3.84 -22.96 -13.24
C ILE A 14 5.12 -22.24 -13.69
N LEU A 15 5.13 -21.68 -14.90
CA LEU A 15 6.26 -20.91 -15.42
C LEU A 15 6.55 -19.65 -14.59
N LEU A 16 5.51 -18.91 -14.17
CA LEU A 16 5.68 -17.75 -13.30
C LEU A 16 6.17 -18.14 -11.90
N ILE A 17 5.70 -19.26 -11.34
CA ILE A 17 6.18 -19.79 -10.05
C ILE A 17 7.68 -20.12 -10.09
N ILE A 18 8.23 -20.47 -11.26
CA ILE A 18 9.66 -20.74 -11.42
C ILE A 18 10.46 -19.45 -11.67
N ILE A 19 9.94 -18.53 -12.49
CA ILE A 19 10.66 -17.31 -12.89
C ILE A 19 10.77 -16.30 -11.74
N PHE A 20 9.72 -16.10 -10.94
CA PHE A 20 9.73 -15.10 -9.86
C PHE A 20 10.79 -15.37 -8.78
N PRO A 21 10.95 -16.61 -8.25
CA PRO A 21 12.01 -16.94 -7.31
C PRO A 21 13.41 -16.75 -7.91
N LEU A 22 13.60 -17.08 -9.19
CA LEU A 22 14.89 -16.88 -9.87
C LEU A 22 15.24 -15.39 -10.00
N GLN A 23 14.26 -14.53 -10.31
CA GLN A 23 14.46 -13.08 -10.34
C GLN A 23 14.79 -12.53 -8.94
N TYR A 24 14.10 -13.02 -7.90
CA TYR A 24 14.36 -12.61 -6.52
C TYR A 24 15.76 -13.05 -6.05
N ILE A 25 16.18 -14.28 -6.37
CA ILE A 25 17.53 -14.78 -6.06
C ILE A 25 18.59 -13.95 -6.78
N ALA A 26 18.37 -13.61 -8.05
CA ALA A 26 19.29 -12.75 -8.81
C ALA A 26 19.40 -11.34 -8.18
N GLN A 27 18.29 -10.72 -7.78
CA GLN A 27 18.30 -9.42 -7.09
C GLN A 27 19.03 -9.47 -5.74
N MET A 28 18.78 -10.50 -4.94
CA MET A 28 19.47 -10.72 -3.66
C MET A 28 20.98 -10.94 -3.85
N GLN A 29 21.39 -11.60 -4.93
CA GLN A 29 22.81 -11.76 -5.28
C GLN A 29 23.44 -10.40 -5.60
N THR A 30 22.79 -9.54 -6.40
CA THR A 30 23.28 -8.19 -6.71
C THR A 30 23.42 -7.33 -5.45
N GLU A 31 22.41 -7.28 -4.58
CA GLU A 31 22.51 -6.52 -3.31
C GLU A 31 23.63 -7.03 -2.40
N THR A 32 23.83 -8.35 -2.35
CA THR A 32 24.92 -8.94 -1.57
C THR A 32 26.29 -8.58 -2.16
N MET A 33 26.42 -8.53 -3.49
CA MET A 33 27.66 -8.13 -4.16
C MET A 33 27.97 -6.63 -3.95
N ASP A 34 26.95 -5.77 -4.00
CA ASP A 34 27.10 -4.33 -3.73
C ASP A 34 27.61 -4.08 -2.30
N HIS A 35 27.07 -4.80 -1.30
CA HIS A 35 27.54 -4.71 0.08
C HIS A 35 28.97 -5.21 0.28
N ILE A 36 29.38 -6.27 -0.44
CA ILE A 36 30.76 -6.78 -0.41
C ILE A 36 31.73 -5.77 -1.05
N ALA A 37 31.35 -5.20 -2.19
CA ALA A 37 32.13 -4.16 -2.86
C ALA A 37 32.30 -2.93 -1.94
N GLU A 38 31.23 -2.42 -1.35
CA GLU A 38 31.28 -1.27 -0.43
C GLU A 38 32.19 -1.55 0.78
N ALA A 39 32.08 -2.74 1.39
CA ALA A 39 32.91 -3.12 2.52
C ALA A 39 34.41 -3.16 2.16
N HIS A 40 34.77 -3.77 1.02
CA HIS A 40 36.16 -3.83 0.58
C HIS A 40 36.70 -2.47 0.10
N THR A 41 35.87 -1.64 -0.54
CA THR A 41 36.24 -0.25 -0.90
C THR A 41 36.50 0.59 0.35
N ARG A 42 35.71 0.40 1.42
CA ARG A 42 35.93 1.07 2.70
C ARG A 42 37.24 0.64 3.35
N ASP A 43 37.51 -0.67 3.41
CA ASP A 43 38.76 -1.18 3.99
C ASP A 43 40.00 -0.71 3.21
N PHE A 44 39.90 -0.69 1.87
CA PHE A 44 40.95 -0.16 1.00
C PHE A 44 41.18 1.34 1.25
N THR A 45 40.12 2.15 1.29
CA THR A 45 40.24 3.59 1.56
C THR A 45 40.76 3.89 2.97
N ASP A 46 40.39 3.11 3.97
CA ASP A 46 40.91 3.26 5.33
C ASP A 46 42.39 2.85 5.44
N THR A 47 42.81 1.84 4.69
CA THR A 47 44.23 1.46 4.58
C THR A 47 45.05 2.59 3.95
N ILE A 48 44.54 3.20 2.87
CA ILE A 48 45.17 4.36 2.22
C ILE A 48 45.25 5.56 3.17
N ARG A 49 44.18 5.82 3.94
CA ARG A 49 44.18 6.91 4.95
C ARG A 49 45.23 6.68 6.04
N LYS A 50 45.48 5.42 6.41
CA LYS A 50 46.43 5.05 7.46
C LYS A 50 47.88 5.06 6.98
N GLU A 51 48.14 4.54 5.78
CA GLU A 51 49.49 4.40 5.24
C GLU A 51 49.92 5.60 4.38
N ALA A 52 48.97 6.49 4.05
CA ALA A 52 49.16 7.68 3.23
C ALA A 52 49.74 7.42 1.82
N CYS A 53 49.71 6.18 1.35
CA CYS A 53 50.12 5.78 0.01
C CYS A 53 49.25 4.62 -0.50
N VAL A 54 49.23 4.42 -1.83
CA VAL A 54 48.63 3.25 -2.48
C VAL A 54 49.77 2.40 -3.01
N THR A 55 50.00 1.22 -2.42
CA THR A 55 51.00 0.28 -2.95
C THR A 55 50.39 -0.59 -4.03
N ARG A 56 51.21 -1.05 -4.98
CA ARG A 56 50.76 -1.96 -6.05
C ARG A 56 50.09 -3.22 -5.48
N GLU A 57 50.67 -3.80 -4.43
CA GLU A 57 50.16 -4.99 -3.76
C GLU A 57 48.78 -4.72 -3.13
N SER A 58 48.61 -3.59 -2.42
CA SER A 58 47.32 -3.22 -1.83
C SER A 58 46.21 -2.98 -2.86
N TYR A 59 46.58 -2.46 -4.04
CA TYR A 59 45.65 -2.22 -5.13
C TYR A 59 45.28 -3.52 -5.86
N GLU A 60 46.25 -4.40 -6.13
CA GLU A 60 46.00 -5.71 -6.72
C GLU A 60 45.17 -6.61 -5.78
N GLU A 61 45.39 -6.55 -4.47
CA GLU A 61 44.56 -7.26 -3.48
C GLU A 61 43.11 -6.73 -3.46
N TYR A 62 42.92 -5.42 -3.57
CA TYR A 62 41.59 -4.82 -3.69
C TYR A 62 40.88 -5.22 -4.99
N LEU A 63 41.60 -5.27 -6.12
CA LEU A 63 41.07 -5.73 -7.40
C LEU A 63 40.68 -7.21 -7.36
N ASP A 64 41.46 -8.06 -6.72
CA ASP A 64 41.14 -9.49 -6.57
C ASP A 64 39.87 -9.70 -5.74
N LYS A 65 39.71 -8.93 -4.66
CA LYS A 65 38.48 -8.93 -3.83
C LYS A 65 37.25 -8.48 -4.61
N LEU A 66 37.39 -7.48 -5.50
CA LEU A 66 36.29 -7.08 -6.39
C LEU A 66 36.03 -8.11 -7.48
N TYR A 67 37.06 -8.75 -8.02
CA TYR A 67 36.93 -9.78 -9.05
C TYR A 67 36.16 -11.02 -8.55
N GLN A 68 36.29 -11.35 -7.26
CA GLN A 68 35.54 -12.43 -6.61
C GLN A 68 34.02 -12.21 -6.62
N THR A 69 33.54 -10.98 -6.85
CA THR A 69 32.10 -10.68 -6.98
C THR A 69 31.53 -11.02 -8.37
N GLY A 70 32.38 -11.25 -9.37
CA GLY A 70 31.97 -11.63 -10.73
C GLY A 70 31.40 -10.49 -11.60
N GLU A 71 31.35 -9.26 -11.09
CA GLU A 71 30.78 -8.08 -11.76
C GLU A 71 31.86 -7.16 -12.36
N LEU A 72 31.48 -6.36 -13.35
CA LEU A 72 32.37 -5.38 -14.00
C LEU A 72 32.24 -4.01 -13.33
N TYR A 73 33.32 -3.53 -12.70
CA TYR A 73 33.37 -2.23 -12.05
C TYR A 73 34.23 -1.23 -12.82
N LYS A 74 33.76 0.02 -12.90
CA LYS A 74 34.58 1.16 -13.31
C LYS A 74 35.13 1.83 -12.06
N ILE A 75 36.44 1.75 -11.85
CA ILE A 75 37.10 2.31 -10.67
C ILE A 75 37.68 3.68 -11.05
N GLU A 76 37.22 4.71 -10.35
CA GLU A 76 37.76 6.07 -10.43
C GLU A 76 38.29 6.45 -9.04
N ILE A 77 39.54 6.88 -8.97
CA ILE A 77 40.18 7.30 -7.72
C ILE A 77 40.48 8.78 -7.82
N GLU A 78 39.84 9.57 -6.96
CA GLU A 78 40.11 10.98 -6.80
C GLU A 78 40.92 11.20 -5.52
N HIS A 79 42.08 11.85 -5.66
CA HIS A 79 42.93 12.24 -4.54
C HIS A 79 42.84 13.76 -4.37
N ALA A 80 42.60 14.20 -3.14
CA ALA A 80 42.69 15.60 -2.76
C ALA A 80 43.68 15.72 -1.58
N ALA A 81 44.86 16.26 -1.84
CA ALA A 81 45.79 16.66 -0.78
C ALA A 81 45.64 18.15 -0.47
N ALA A 82 45.61 18.50 0.81
CA ALA A 82 45.80 19.87 1.24
C ALA A 82 47.27 20.25 0.97
N LYS A 83 47.50 21.15 0.01
CA LYS A 83 48.85 21.67 -0.23
C LYS A 83 49.32 22.44 1.01
N THR A 84 50.35 21.92 1.67
CA THR A 84 51.10 22.73 2.63
C THR A 84 51.99 23.70 1.85
N ALA A 85 52.27 24.87 2.43
CA ALA A 85 52.97 25.98 1.75
C ALA A 85 54.33 25.62 1.11
N GLY A 86 54.89 24.45 1.43
CA GLY A 86 56.13 23.93 0.85
C GLY A 86 55.99 23.24 -0.52
N GLU A 87 54.80 22.83 -0.95
CA GLU A 87 54.60 22.09 -2.23
C GLU A 87 54.16 22.99 -3.41
N LEU A 88 54.17 24.31 -3.23
CA LEU A 88 53.82 25.31 -4.26
C LEU A 88 55.03 25.88 -5.02
N ILE A 89 56.23 25.34 -4.83
CA ILE A 89 57.43 25.72 -5.58
C ILE A 89 57.55 24.87 -6.85
N SER A 90 57.55 25.53 -8.00
CA SER A 90 57.69 24.94 -9.32
C SER A 90 59.06 24.26 -9.52
N GLU A 91 59.16 23.42 -10.56
CA GLU A 91 60.32 22.65 -11.03
C GLU A 91 61.63 23.44 -11.31
N ASN A 92 61.76 24.70 -10.87
CA ASN A 92 63.00 25.47 -11.01
C ASN A 92 63.48 26.11 -9.69
N THR A 93 63.30 25.44 -8.55
CA THR A 93 64.03 25.84 -7.35
C THR A 93 64.29 24.65 -6.42
N LYS A 94 65.57 24.41 -6.11
CA LYS A 94 66.00 23.33 -5.21
C LYS A 94 65.56 23.60 -3.76
N PRO A 95 65.31 22.56 -2.96
CA PRO A 95 64.63 22.67 -1.66
C PRO A 95 65.51 23.30 -0.58
N GLY A 96 64.89 24.17 0.23
CA GLY A 96 65.13 24.35 1.66
C GLY A 96 66.57 24.39 2.15
N THR A 97 67.18 25.57 2.11
CA THR A 97 68.12 25.96 3.18
C THR A 97 67.53 27.12 3.95
N LEU A 98 66.92 26.80 5.09
CA LEU A 98 66.90 27.66 6.25
C LEU A 98 68.37 27.97 6.59
N LEU A 99 68.82 29.18 6.30
CA LEU A 99 69.93 29.75 7.04
C LEU A 99 69.33 30.71 8.07
N VAL A 100 69.02 30.17 9.25
CA VAL A 100 69.46 30.85 10.47
C VAL A 100 70.99 30.82 10.39
N SER A 101 71.55 31.78 9.66
CA SER A 101 72.94 32.12 9.79
C SER A 101 73.01 32.97 11.05
N ASN A 102 73.56 32.39 12.10
CA ASN A 102 74.10 33.14 13.23
C ASN A 102 75.45 33.76 12.80
N ASP A 103 75.47 34.41 11.64
CA ASP A 103 76.64 35.06 11.08
C ASP A 103 76.20 36.41 10.50
N THR A 104 76.48 37.45 11.26
CA THR A 104 76.23 38.83 10.92
C THR A 104 77.14 39.27 9.78
N ALA A 105 76.70 39.17 8.53
CA ALA A 105 77.17 40.04 7.45
C ALA A 105 76.20 40.05 6.26
N ARG A 106 75.75 41.26 5.88
CA ARG A 106 75.04 41.65 4.65
C ARG A 106 73.52 41.44 4.62
N LEU A 107 72.81 42.42 5.18
CA LEU A 107 71.47 42.83 4.75
C LEU A 107 71.60 44.04 3.80
N LEU A 108 70.92 44.01 2.66
CA LEU A 108 70.59 45.21 1.88
C LEU A 108 69.08 45.24 1.56
N SER A 109 68.43 46.21 2.22
CA SER A 109 67.17 46.94 1.96
C SER A 109 65.81 46.22 1.83
N PRO A 110 64.79 46.63 2.63
CA PRO A 110 63.42 46.16 2.54
C PRO A 110 62.52 47.20 1.81
N ASP A 111 62.05 46.91 0.61
CA ASP A 111 60.93 47.69 0.00
C ASP A 111 60.25 46.93 -1.15
N ARG A 112 59.79 45.70 -0.86
CA ARG A 112 58.74 45.06 -1.65
C ARG A 112 57.72 44.46 -0.70
N LEU A 113 56.60 45.15 -0.57
CA LEU A 113 55.35 44.62 -0.02
C LEU A 113 55.09 43.26 -0.67
N ILE A 114 55.08 42.22 0.16
CA ILE A 114 54.62 40.89 -0.21
C ILE A 114 53.14 41.05 -0.54
N THR A 115 52.81 40.99 -1.83
CA THR A 115 51.41 40.83 -2.23
C THR A 115 51.01 39.41 -1.82
N PRO A 116 49.91 39.23 -1.07
CA PRO A 116 49.44 37.89 -0.76
C PRO A 116 49.10 37.18 -2.08
N PHE A 117 49.29 35.85 -2.12
CA PHE A 117 48.90 34.98 -3.22
C PHE A 117 47.38 35.05 -3.43
N ALA A 118 46.91 36.10 -4.10
CA ALA A 118 45.53 36.22 -4.53
C ALA A 118 45.38 35.44 -5.83
N ALA A 119 44.41 34.53 -5.89
CA ALA A 119 44.07 33.77 -7.09
C ALA A 119 43.54 34.65 -8.26
N HIS A 120 43.38 35.96 -8.02
CA HIS A 120 42.92 36.96 -8.98
C HIS A 120 43.58 38.33 -8.69
N THR A 121 43.47 39.26 -9.64
CA THR A 121 44.01 40.62 -9.49
C THR A 121 42.99 41.55 -8.83
N HIS A 122 43.37 42.24 -7.76
CA HIS A 122 42.47 43.15 -7.05
C HIS A 122 42.21 44.45 -7.84
N THR A 123 40.99 44.58 -8.38
CA THR A 123 40.49 45.80 -9.04
C THR A 123 39.81 46.74 -8.03
N ASP A 124 39.30 47.90 -8.47
CA ASP A 124 38.70 48.87 -7.54
C ASP A 124 37.44 48.31 -6.87
N ALA A 125 36.80 47.35 -7.54
CA ALA A 125 35.66 46.62 -7.03
C ALA A 125 35.97 45.78 -5.77
N CYS A 126 37.24 45.51 -5.44
CA CYS A 126 37.61 44.70 -4.28
C CYS A 126 37.73 45.50 -2.97
N TYR A 127 37.63 46.84 -3.01
CA TYR A 127 37.91 47.72 -1.88
C TYR A 127 36.66 48.54 -1.51
N ASP A 128 36.39 48.69 -0.22
CA ASP A 128 35.24 49.44 0.29
C ASP A 128 35.54 50.95 0.30
N GLY A 129 36.82 51.30 0.48
CA GLY A 129 37.31 52.67 0.51
C GLY A 129 37.98 53.16 -0.78
N HIS A 130 38.78 54.22 -0.64
CA HIS A 130 39.44 54.89 -1.76
C HIS A 130 40.83 54.31 -2.02
N ARG A 131 41.12 54.03 -3.31
CA ARG A 131 42.45 53.63 -3.76
C ARG A 131 43.19 54.76 -4.46
N HIS A 132 44.39 55.06 -4.01
CA HIS A 132 45.31 56.03 -4.64
C HIS A 132 46.00 55.47 -5.89
N ILE A 133 45.23 54.93 -6.84
CA ILE A 133 45.74 54.45 -8.15
C ILE A 133 45.07 55.12 -9.34
N GLU A 134 44.01 55.91 -9.11
CA GLU A 134 43.31 56.65 -10.17
C GLU A 134 44.04 57.97 -10.49
N SER A 135 43.95 58.38 -11.76
CA SER A 135 44.59 59.51 -12.45
C SER A 135 44.44 60.92 -11.82
N GLY A 136 43.96 61.03 -10.57
CA GLY A 136 43.76 62.28 -9.83
C GLY A 136 44.60 62.43 -8.55
N CYS A 137 45.40 61.42 -8.17
CA CYS A 137 46.23 61.48 -6.96
C CYS A 137 47.70 61.79 -7.33
N TYR A 138 48.23 62.93 -6.90
CA TYR A 138 49.60 63.35 -7.20
C TYR A 138 50.59 62.97 -6.07
N TYR A 139 51.75 62.45 -6.48
CA TYR A 139 52.89 62.16 -5.61
C TYR A 139 53.59 63.48 -5.23
N ARG A 140 53.57 63.87 -3.95
CA ARG A 140 54.42 64.98 -3.48
C ARG A 140 55.81 64.44 -3.16
N SER A 141 56.74 64.56 -4.11
CA SER A 141 58.17 64.56 -3.81
C SER A 141 58.63 66.00 -3.68
N GLY A 142 58.94 66.45 -2.48
CA GLY A 142 59.50 67.77 -2.25
C GLY A 142 59.99 67.90 -0.82
N HIS A 143 61.30 67.91 -0.63
CA HIS A 143 61.90 68.43 0.58
C HIS A 143 62.17 69.92 0.39
N SER A 144 61.92 70.72 1.42
CA SER A 144 62.14 72.16 1.43
C SER A 144 63.54 72.47 1.93
N HIS A 145 64.35 73.19 1.13
CA HIS A 145 65.64 73.72 1.57
C HIS A 145 65.44 75.05 2.32
N SER A 146 66.05 75.19 3.50
CA SER A 146 66.29 76.48 4.14
C SER A 146 67.53 77.13 3.53
N SER A 147 67.44 78.42 3.21
CA SER A 147 68.40 79.20 2.45
C SER A 147 69.76 79.39 3.14
N SER A 148 70.72 78.51 2.89
CA SER A 148 72.16 78.80 3.10
C SER A 148 73.14 77.91 2.29
N CYS A 149 72.69 77.19 1.25
CA CYS A 149 73.59 76.41 0.38
C CYS A 149 73.26 76.68 -1.10
N TYR A 150 73.79 77.78 -1.63
CA TYR A 150 73.73 78.12 -3.06
C TYR A 150 75.12 77.92 -3.66
N HIS A 151 75.42 76.72 -4.17
CA HIS A 151 76.46 76.53 -5.19
C HIS A 151 76.00 75.47 -6.20
N SER A 152 75.42 75.98 -7.29
CA SER A 152 75.58 75.55 -8.69
C SER A 152 75.93 74.08 -8.96
N HIS A 153 74.92 73.29 -9.34
CA HIS A 153 75.12 72.06 -10.10
C HIS A 153 75.00 72.35 -11.60
N SER A 154 76.11 72.25 -12.34
CA SER A 154 76.09 72.13 -13.79
C SER A 154 75.84 70.68 -14.19
N SER A 155 74.64 70.43 -14.73
CA SER A 155 74.30 69.43 -15.76
C SER A 155 75.23 68.22 -15.92
N PHE A 156 74.90 67.07 -15.32
CA PHE A 156 75.10 65.70 -15.87
C PHE A 156 74.45 64.67 -14.93
N CYS A 157 73.15 64.45 -15.07
CA CYS A 157 72.45 63.29 -14.50
C CYS A 157 71.36 62.83 -15.47
N TYR A 158 71.78 62.36 -16.65
CA TYR A 158 70.97 61.49 -17.48
C TYR A 158 71.84 60.32 -17.96
N THR A 159 71.19 59.16 -17.97
CA THR A 159 71.51 57.92 -18.71
C THR A 159 72.75 57.10 -18.30
N LYS A 160 72.46 55.88 -17.84
CA LYS A 160 73.36 54.73 -17.84
C LYS A 160 73.71 54.36 -19.28
N GLU A 161 74.99 54.38 -19.63
CA GLU A 161 75.53 53.58 -20.73
C GLU A 161 76.76 52.81 -20.22
N TYR A 162 76.75 51.50 -20.47
CA TYR A 162 77.82 50.58 -20.14
C TYR A 162 78.87 50.64 -21.24
N TYR A 163 80.07 51.12 -20.92
CA TYR A 163 81.29 50.69 -21.60
C TYR A 163 82.45 50.79 -20.60
N GLN A 164 83.29 49.74 -20.54
CA GLN A 164 84.70 49.80 -20.93
C GLN A 164 85.60 48.79 -20.20
N TYR A 165 86.26 47.98 -21.05
CA TYR A 165 87.66 47.59 -21.06
C TYR A 165 88.27 46.67 -20.00
N THR A 166 88.72 45.52 -20.51
CA THR A 166 89.85 44.73 -20.03
C THR A 166 91.16 45.51 -20.20
N CYS A 167 91.94 45.64 -19.12
CA CYS A 167 93.34 46.06 -19.17
C CYS A 167 94.17 45.19 -18.21
N ASP A 168 95.29 44.71 -18.74
CA ASP A 168 96.30 43.84 -18.15
C ASP A 168 96.95 44.32 -16.84
N GLY A 169 97.35 43.33 -16.03
CA GLY A 169 98.61 43.39 -15.30
C GLY A 169 98.57 43.97 -13.88
N CYS A 170 98.25 43.13 -12.89
CA CYS A 170 98.93 43.14 -11.58
C CYS A 170 98.62 41.87 -10.78
N VAL A 171 99.67 41.12 -10.44
CA VAL A 171 99.63 39.89 -9.66
C VAL A 171 99.61 40.25 -8.18
N THR A 172 98.52 39.95 -7.47
CA THR A 172 98.52 39.97 -6.00
C THR A 172 98.28 38.57 -5.45
N LYS A 173 99.37 37.98 -4.95
CA LYS A 173 99.43 36.70 -4.25
C LYS A 173 98.78 36.86 -2.87
N THR A 174 97.69 36.16 -2.61
CA THR A 174 97.02 36.18 -1.30
C THR A 174 97.33 34.88 -0.56
N THR A 175 98.11 34.96 0.51
CA THR A 175 98.36 33.86 1.44
C THR A 175 97.39 34.01 2.62
N TYR A 176 96.55 32.99 2.84
CA TYR A 176 95.64 32.91 3.97
C TYR A 176 96.40 32.54 5.24
N CYS A 177 96.18 33.29 6.33
CA CYS A 177 96.43 32.82 7.68
C CYS A 177 95.24 33.22 8.56
N SER A 178 94.70 32.22 9.24
CA SER A 178 93.48 32.24 10.02
C SER A 178 93.70 32.85 11.41
N GLY A 179 92.87 33.84 11.75
CA GLY A 179 92.72 34.35 13.11
C GLY A 179 93.45 35.68 13.38
N CYS A 180 92.68 36.63 13.90
CA CYS A 180 93.01 38.01 14.30
C CYS A 180 92.75 39.11 13.25
N ASP A 181 91.87 40.01 13.67
CA ASP A 181 91.51 41.29 13.09
C ASP A 181 92.73 42.17 12.78
N THR A 182 92.53 43.07 11.80
CA THR A 182 93.39 44.17 11.34
C THR A 182 94.35 43.83 10.19
N LYS A 183 93.97 44.27 8.98
CA LYS A 183 94.90 44.62 7.90
C LYS A 183 94.55 45.98 7.35
N THR A 184 95.21 46.99 7.91
CA THR A 184 95.40 48.30 7.28
C THR A 184 96.65 48.19 6.41
N ILE A 185 96.53 48.53 5.11
CA ILE A 185 97.67 48.74 4.23
C ILE A 185 97.67 50.23 3.87
N TYR A 186 98.79 50.88 4.17
CA TYR A 186 99.06 52.29 3.92
C TYR A 186 99.47 52.53 2.47
N CYS A 187 98.97 53.62 1.88
CA CYS A 187 99.55 54.25 0.71
C CYS A 187 100.52 55.35 1.18
N SER A 188 101.80 55.23 0.88
CA SER A 188 102.80 56.28 1.09
C SER A 188 103.36 56.72 -0.26
N GLY A 189 103.13 57.98 -0.60
CA GLY A 189 103.77 58.67 -1.70
C GLY A 189 103.65 60.17 -1.49
N CYS A 190 104.71 60.77 -0.92
CA CYS A 190 105.27 62.10 -1.24
C CYS A 190 106.43 62.39 -0.26
N GLU A 191 107.64 62.46 -0.82
CA GLU A 191 108.89 63.05 -0.30
C GLU A 191 108.67 64.59 -0.11
N SER A 192 109.39 65.39 0.69
CA SER A 192 110.78 65.38 1.16
C SER A 192 110.98 66.37 2.35
N ASP A 193 112.02 66.10 3.14
CA ASP A 193 112.94 66.98 3.91
C ASP A 193 112.47 67.98 5.00
N ALA A 194 112.94 67.72 6.23
CA ALA A 194 112.83 68.46 7.50
C ALA A 194 113.75 69.71 7.57
N PRO A 195 113.81 70.59 8.63
CA PRO A 195 113.97 70.21 10.05
C PRO A 195 113.37 71.13 11.17
N ASN A 196 113.22 70.50 12.36
CA ASN A 196 113.48 70.92 13.75
C ASN A 196 112.89 72.22 14.40
N ASP A 197 112.12 71.98 15.47
CA ASP A 197 111.81 72.69 16.75
C ASP A 197 112.88 73.71 17.29
N PRO A 198 112.66 74.56 18.32
CA PRO A 198 111.47 75.05 19.08
C PRO A 198 111.41 76.61 19.20
N GLU A 199 110.51 77.14 20.04
CA GLU A 199 110.49 78.50 20.63
C GLU A 199 109.83 79.65 19.83
N ASN A 200 108.64 80.04 20.32
CA ASN A 200 108.07 81.38 20.39
C ASN A 200 108.39 82.40 19.28
N ALA A 201 107.38 82.72 18.46
CA ALA A 201 107.13 84.10 18.04
C ALA A 201 105.64 84.33 17.71
N GLU A 202 105.00 85.06 18.61
CA GLU A 202 103.75 85.82 18.48
C GLU A 202 103.90 86.87 17.32
N TYR A 203 102.93 87.46 16.62
CA TYR A 203 101.65 88.11 16.94
C TYR A 203 100.93 88.47 15.62
N TRP A 204 99.59 88.57 15.60
CA TRP A 204 98.86 89.86 15.70
C TRP A 204 97.38 89.68 15.32
N CYS A 205 96.51 90.10 16.22
CA CYS A 205 95.10 90.39 15.96
C CYS A 205 94.84 91.86 16.31
N PRO A 206 94.04 92.59 15.51
CA PRO A 206 93.22 93.70 16.01
C PRO A 206 91.74 93.31 15.95
N GLY A 207 91.18 92.98 17.13
CA GLY A 207 89.76 92.69 17.36
C GLY A 207 89.42 92.37 18.82
N HIS A 208 90.39 92.41 19.73
CA HIS A 208 90.17 92.09 21.14
C HIS A 208 89.89 93.34 21.97
N GLY A 209 88.74 93.35 22.65
CA GLY A 209 88.47 94.22 23.77
C GLY A 209 88.72 93.50 25.09
N THR A 210 89.88 93.77 25.69
CA THR A 210 90.26 93.61 27.11
C THR A 210 90.84 92.26 27.62
N MET A 211 91.85 92.45 28.48
CA MET A 211 92.75 91.49 29.15
C MET A 211 92.45 91.48 30.66
N VAL A 212 92.46 90.32 31.34
CA VAL A 212 92.59 90.22 32.81
C VAL A 212 93.33 88.93 33.22
N TYR A 213 94.17 89.06 34.25
CA TYR A 213 95.11 88.09 34.82
C TYR A 213 94.73 87.72 36.29
N CYS A 214 94.73 86.40 36.61
CA CYS A 214 94.88 85.66 37.92
C CYS A 214 94.08 86.06 39.20
N PRO A 215 94.03 85.28 40.33
CA PRO A 215 94.55 83.93 40.69
C PRO A 215 93.55 83.00 41.46
N GLY A 216 93.95 81.75 41.76
CA GLY A 216 93.48 81.02 42.97
C GLY A 216 92.71 79.70 42.74
N HIS A 217 93.38 78.58 43.05
CA HIS A 217 92.87 77.20 43.09
C HIS A 217 91.67 77.00 44.04
N THR A 218 90.71 76.13 43.69
CA THR A 218 90.64 74.77 44.25
C THR A 218 89.60 73.89 43.55
N SER A 219 90.08 72.70 43.20
CA SER A 219 89.40 71.41 43.08
C SER A 219 88.30 71.19 42.03
N LYS A 220 88.73 70.39 41.02
CA LYS A 220 88.02 69.28 40.36
C LYS A 220 86.87 69.71 39.42
N SER A 221 86.90 69.44 38.12
CA SER A 221 87.70 68.51 37.32
C SER A 221 87.39 68.80 35.85
N CYS A 222 88.36 69.36 35.12
CA CYS A 222 88.29 69.49 33.67
C CYS A 222 89.65 69.11 33.08
N PRO A 223 89.80 67.91 32.51
CA PRO A 223 90.88 67.61 31.60
C PRO A 223 90.39 67.91 30.18
N GLY A 224 90.95 68.95 29.58
CA GLY A 224 91.13 68.97 28.14
C GLY A 224 92.13 67.88 27.75
N HIS A 225 91.87 67.27 26.59
CA HIS A 225 92.80 66.47 25.81
C HIS A 225 93.39 65.21 26.45
N TRP A 226 92.73 64.08 26.14
CA TRP A 226 93.41 62.82 25.90
C TRP A 226 93.08 62.37 24.48
N GLY A 227 94.12 62.04 23.72
CA GLY A 227 93.97 61.21 22.53
C GLY A 227 93.42 59.83 22.91
N TYR A 228 93.22 59.04 21.86
CA TYR A 228 92.75 57.66 21.83
C TYR A 228 91.27 57.44 21.45
N THR A 229 91.18 56.63 20.39
CA THR A 229 90.14 55.68 19.99
C THR A 229 88.78 56.21 19.50
N SER A 230 88.61 56.00 18.20
CA SER A 230 87.34 55.91 17.49
C SER A 230 86.31 55.05 18.23
N LYS A 231 85.33 55.70 18.87
CA LYS A 231 83.94 55.21 18.92
C LYS A 231 82.99 56.40 18.90
N ARG A 232 82.68 56.90 17.70
CA ARG A 232 81.45 57.66 17.47
C ARG A 232 80.38 56.69 16.98
N THR A 233 79.68 56.16 17.97
CA THR A 233 78.36 55.53 17.87
C THR A 233 77.40 56.55 17.25
N CYS A 234 76.84 56.26 16.07
CA CYS A 234 75.67 56.97 15.58
C CYS A 234 74.47 56.46 16.39
N GLY A 235 74.19 57.12 17.52
CA GLY A 235 72.98 56.91 18.29
C GLY A 235 71.78 57.41 17.50
N LYS A 236 70.83 56.52 17.21
CA LYS A 236 69.48 56.89 16.79
C LYS A 236 68.85 57.73 17.89
N SER A 237 68.85 59.05 17.75
CA SER A 237 67.99 59.94 18.53
C SER A 237 66.56 59.79 18.03
N THR A 238 65.75 59.19 18.88
CA THR A 238 64.29 59.08 18.83
C THR A 238 63.62 60.42 18.52
N SER A 239 62.97 60.53 17.35
CA SER A 239 61.88 61.47 17.15
C SER A 239 60.57 60.81 17.57
N THR A 240 60.04 61.27 18.69
CA THR A 240 58.67 61.06 19.14
C THR A 240 57.69 61.46 18.05
N LEU A 241 56.95 60.50 17.52
CA LEU A 241 55.79 60.72 16.65
C LEU A 241 54.67 61.36 17.48
N ILE A 242 54.48 62.65 17.26
CA ILE A 242 53.26 63.37 17.61
C ILE A 242 52.18 62.93 16.62
N CYS A 243 51.00 62.64 17.16
CA CYS A 243 49.81 62.12 16.50
C CYS A 243 49.36 62.90 15.25
N GLY A 244 48.81 62.18 14.27
CA GLY A 244 47.82 62.74 13.33
C GLY A 244 48.10 62.67 11.82
N GLN A 245 49.07 61.88 11.33
CA GLN A 245 49.31 61.76 9.89
C GLN A 245 48.70 60.50 9.27
N SER A 246 47.77 60.74 8.35
CA SER A 246 47.16 59.77 7.45
C SER A 246 48.08 59.49 6.25
N SER A 247 49.19 58.79 6.45
CA SER A 247 49.96 58.19 5.34
C SER A 247 51.12 57.33 5.86
N GLY A 248 51.23 56.10 5.35
CA GLY A 248 52.47 55.31 5.38
C GLY A 248 53.53 55.89 4.44
N PRO A 249 54.73 55.26 4.33
CA PRO A 249 55.88 55.84 3.65
C PRO A 249 55.65 55.92 2.14
N GLY A 250 55.38 57.14 1.64
CA GLY A 250 55.06 57.42 0.24
C GLY A 250 53.75 58.21 0.13
N GLY A 251 53.84 59.54 0.22
CA GLY A 251 52.69 60.45 0.33
C GLY A 251 51.89 60.63 -0.96
N TRP A 252 50.69 60.06 -0.98
CA TRP A 252 49.61 60.37 -1.92
C TRP A 252 48.63 61.34 -1.21
N SER A 253 48.28 62.49 -1.80
CA SER A 253 47.34 63.44 -1.18
C SER A 253 46.10 63.70 -2.04
N CYS A 254 44.98 63.09 -1.66
CA CYS A 254 43.65 63.38 -2.24
C CYS A 254 42.58 63.66 -1.15
N GLY A 255 42.99 63.81 0.11
CA GLY A 255 42.08 64.10 1.24
C GLY A 255 41.21 62.91 1.69
N LYS A 256 41.44 61.70 1.19
CA LYS A 256 40.73 60.47 1.59
C LYS A 256 41.71 59.46 2.21
N THR A 257 41.23 58.66 3.15
CA THR A 257 42.03 57.59 3.76
C THR A 257 42.19 56.43 2.79
N GLN A 258 43.42 55.95 2.60
CA GLN A 258 43.72 54.83 1.70
C GLN A 258 43.18 53.52 2.25
N ASP A 259 42.38 52.82 1.45
CA ASP A 259 41.99 51.43 1.74
C ASP A 259 43.02 50.46 1.14
N THR A 260 43.70 49.72 2.02
CA THR A 260 44.68 48.69 1.66
C THR A 260 44.12 47.28 1.82
N SER A 261 42.89 47.11 2.30
CA SER A 261 42.30 45.81 2.64
C SER A 261 41.29 45.38 1.58
N ALA A 262 41.72 44.55 0.63
CA ALA A 262 40.81 43.93 -0.32
C ALA A 262 39.89 42.91 0.39
N ILE A 263 38.59 43.02 0.17
CA ILE A 263 37.55 42.15 0.77
C ILE A 263 36.77 41.36 -0.28
N CYS A 264 37.41 41.08 -1.42
CA CYS A 264 36.88 40.31 -2.55
C CYS A 264 36.32 38.93 -2.15
N ASN A 265 36.83 38.34 -1.08
CA ASN A 265 36.34 37.08 -0.50
C ASN A 265 34.98 37.19 0.23
N THR A 266 34.43 38.40 0.36
CA THR A 266 33.11 38.63 1.00
C THR A 266 32.07 39.16 0.03
N VAL A 267 32.48 39.55 -1.18
CA VAL A 267 31.61 40.13 -2.21
C VAL A 267 31.04 39.02 -3.07
N VAL A 268 29.72 38.83 -3.05
CA VAL A 268 29.04 37.79 -3.83
C VAL A 268 28.73 38.28 -5.24
N MET A 269 29.12 37.50 -6.24
CA MET A 269 28.89 37.77 -7.66
C MET A 269 27.62 37.09 -8.17
N SER A 270 27.43 35.82 -7.81
CA SER A 270 26.27 35.01 -8.17
C SER A 270 25.93 34.06 -7.03
N ILE A 271 24.69 33.56 -7.03
CA ILE A 271 24.24 32.49 -6.17
C ILE A 271 23.57 31.41 -7.00
N THR A 272 23.76 30.15 -6.62
CA THR A 272 23.09 28.97 -7.18
C THR A 272 22.54 28.16 -6.01
N ALA A 273 21.25 27.85 -6.01
CA ALA A 273 20.64 27.09 -4.92
C ALA A 273 21.33 25.74 -4.73
N THR A 274 21.59 25.34 -3.48
CA THR A 274 22.16 24.00 -3.18
C THR A 274 21.17 22.89 -3.53
N ASN A 275 19.88 23.17 -3.39
CA ASN A 275 18.77 22.27 -3.66
C ASN A 275 17.76 22.98 -4.58
N PRO A 276 17.99 22.96 -5.91
CA PRO A 276 17.16 23.69 -6.87
C PRO A 276 15.75 23.07 -7.04
N SER A 277 15.59 21.81 -6.68
CA SER A 277 14.30 21.11 -6.62
C SER A 277 14.15 20.41 -5.28
N GLN A 278 13.04 20.65 -4.58
CA GLN A 278 12.78 20.08 -3.26
C GLN A 278 11.37 19.48 -3.21
N THR A 279 11.22 18.35 -2.53
CA THR A 279 9.90 17.77 -2.21
C THR A 279 9.75 17.72 -0.70
N VAL A 280 8.72 18.37 -0.18
CA VAL A 280 8.44 18.47 1.27
C VAL A 280 6.98 18.14 1.54
N TYR A 281 6.62 17.84 2.79
CA TYR A 281 5.22 17.63 3.17
C TYR A 281 4.62 18.91 3.76
N THR A 282 3.29 18.98 3.75
CA THR A 282 2.56 20.10 4.36
C THR A 282 3.08 20.40 5.78
N GLY A 283 3.51 21.64 6.01
CA GLY A 283 4.06 22.14 7.27
C GLY A 283 5.58 22.03 7.44
N ASP A 284 6.30 21.36 6.54
CA ASP A 284 7.76 21.19 6.66
C ASP A 284 8.53 22.44 6.22
N PRO A 285 9.71 22.70 6.81
CA PRO A 285 10.63 23.73 6.33
C PRO A 285 11.32 23.30 5.02
N ILE A 286 11.86 24.27 4.29
CA ILE A 286 12.68 24.05 3.09
C ILE A 286 14.13 24.42 3.34
N ILE A 287 15.04 23.84 2.56
CA ILE A 287 16.45 24.22 2.56
C ILE A 287 16.59 25.55 1.81
N THR A 288 17.12 26.58 2.47
CA THR A 288 17.27 27.92 1.90
C THR A 288 18.72 28.32 1.64
N THR A 289 19.64 27.36 1.60
CA THR A 289 21.06 27.63 1.34
C THR A 289 21.36 27.71 -0.17
N ALA A 290 22.35 28.53 -0.52
CA ALA A 290 22.86 28.64 -1.89
C ALA A 290 24.39 28.62 -1.90
N THR A 291 24.97 28.08 -2.97
CA THR A 291 26.38 28.22 -3.30
C THR A 291 26.61 29.58 -3.94
N ALA A 292 27.35 30.46 -3.27
CA ALA A 292 27.77 31.74 -3.78
C ALA A 292 29.11 31.63 -4.50
N THR A 293 29.27 32.34 -5.62
CA THR A 293 30.58 32.62 -6.22
C THR A 293 31.00 34.02 -5.81
N TYR A 294 32.17 34.15 -5.20
CA TYR A 294 32.70 35.42 -4.71
C TYR A 294 33.56 36.12 -5.76
N LEU A 295 33.86 37.41 -5.55
CA LEU A 295 34.60 38.24 -6.51
C LEU A 295 36.03 37.74 -6.76
N ASP A 296 36.63 37.05 -5.79
CA ASP A 296 37.93 36.40 -5.91
C ASP A 296 37.90 35.02 -6.60
N GLY A 297 36.72 34.58 -7.04
CA GLY A 297 36.50 33.34 -7.77
C GLY A 297 36.26 32.10 -6.89
N HIS A 298 36.42 32.19 -5.56
CA HIS A 298 36.10 31.04 -4.71
C HIS A 298 34.58 30.86 -4.58
N THR A 299 34.19 29.68 -4.08
CA THR A 299 32.78 29.38 -3.80
C THR A 299 32.59 29.06 -2.32
N GLY A 300 31.40 29.35 -1.80
CA GLY A 300 31.04 29.06 -0.42
C GLY A 300 29.53 28.99 -0.22
N THR A 301 29.09 28.39 0.88
CA THR A 301 27.65 28.29 1.19
C THR A 301 27.18 29.54 1.91
N VAL A 302 26.09 30.13 1.44
CA VAL A 302 25.41 31.28 2.06
C VAL A 302 23.97 30.90 2.43
N ASN A 303 23.48 31.53 3.51
CA ASN A 303 22.07 31.43 3.89
C ASN A 303 21.26 32.47 3.11
N CYS A 304 20.14 32.06 2.52
CA CYS A 304 19.21 32.95 1.84
C CYS A 304 17.89 33.05 2.59
N THR A 305 17.18 34.15 2.35
CA THR A 305 15.77 34.30 2.75
C THR A 305 14.88 33.77 1.63
N ALA A 306 13.85 33.01 1.97
CA ALA A 306 12.90 32.46 1.00
C ALA A 306 11.62 33.30 0.96
N THR A 307 11.14 33.62 -0.24
CA THR A 307 9.87 34.32 -0.47
C THR A 307 9.00 33.53 -1.46
N GLY A 308 7.69 33.57 -1.28
CA GLY A 308 6.73 32.81 -2.11
C GLY A 308 6.52 31.35 -1.68
N TYR A 309 7.10 30.90 -0.56
CA TYR A 309 6.84 29.57 0.01
C TYR A 309 5.65 29.59 0.97
N HIS A 310 4.67 28.73 0.70
CA HIS A 310 3.49 28.51 1.54
C HIS A 310 3.41 27.05 1.98
N SER A 311 3.90 26.74 3.19
CA SER A 311 4.01 25.36 3.70
C SER A 311 2.68 24.63 3.85
N THR A 312 1.56 25.35 3.90
CA THR A 312 0.21 24.78 4.05
C THR A 312 -0.49 24.52 2.71
N THR A 313 0.06 25.00 1.60
CA THR A 313 -0.57 24.92 0.28
C THR A 313 0.08 23.82 -0.55
N PRO A 314 -0.62 22.69 -0.80
CA PRO A 314 -0.06 21.62 -1.62
C PRO A 314 0.12 22.04 -3.07
N GLY A 315 1.05 21.39 -3.77
CA GLY A 315 1.34 21.63 -5.18
C GLY A 315 2.77 22.11 -5.43
N ILE A 316 3.04 22.43 -6.68
CA ILE A 316 4.34 22.95 -7.13
C ILE A 316 4.36 24.46 -6.90
N GLN A 317 5.36 24.93 -6.17
CA GLN A 317 5.58 26.33 -5.84
C GLN A 317 6.93 26.78 -6.38
N THR A 318 6.98 27.98 -6.95
CA THR A 318 8.24 28.63 -7.31
C THR A 318 8.64 29.56 -6.19
N VAL A 319 9.75 29.26 -5.52
CA VAL A 319 10.24 30.01 -4.36
C VAL A 319 11.47 30.80 -4.76
N THR A 320 11.53 32.08 -4.37
CA THR A 320 12.68 32.94 -4.63
C THR A 320 13.58 32.97 -3.40
N LEU A 321 14.82 32.49 -3.56
CA LEU A 321 15.88 32.63 -2.58
C LEU A 321 16.61 33.95 -2.79
N THR A 322 16.70 34.77 -1.74
CA THR A 322 17.34 36.08 -1.75
C THR A 322 18.48 36.12 -0.75
N TYR A 323 19.71 36.28 -1.26
CA TYR A 323 20.87 36.68 -0.48
C TYR A 323 20.94 38.21 -0.41
N SER A 324 21.23 38.76 0.78
CA SER A 324 21.44 40.20 0.99
C SER A 324 22.81 40.42 1.62
N GLY A 325 23.64 41.28 1.02
CA GLY A 325 25.01 41.54 1.48
C GLY A 325 25.81 42.36 0.48
N LYS A 326 27.15 42.30 0.57
CA LYS A 326 28.03 42.91 -0.45
C LYS A 326 27.93 42.13 -1.75
N VAL A 327 27.54 42.79 -2.84
CA VAL A 327 27.32 42.14 -4.14
C VAL A 327 27.90 42.94 -5.30
N GLY A 328 28.50 42.24 -6.27
CA GLY A 328 29.12 42.86 -7.45
C GLY A 328 30.43 43.61 -7.17
N ASN A 329 30.46 44.48 -6.16
CA ASN A 329 31.67 45.15 -5.67
C ASN A 329 31.59 45.38 -4.14
N ALA A 330 32.73 45.71 -3.54
CA ALA A 330 32.92 45.89 -2.11
C ALA A 330 32.15 47.06 -1.48
N LYS A 331 31.71 48.04 -2.30
CA LYS A 331 31.00 49.26 -1.89
C LYS A 331 29.47 49.12 -1.98
N THR A 332 28.99 48.12 -2.71
CA THR A 332 27.55 47.95 -2.98
C THR A 332 26.95 46.89 -2.07
N ILE A 333 26.05 47.33 -1.19
CA ILE A 333 25.11 46.44 -0.49
C ILE A 333 23.89 46.25 -1.40
N GLY A 334 23.55 45.00 -1.69
CA GLY A 334 22.44 44.67 -2.54
C GLY A 334 22.03 43.22 -2.39
N THR A 335 21.24 42.74 -3.35
CA THR A 335 20.66 41.40 -3.31
C THR A 335 21.03 40.57 -4.52
N ARG A 336 21.17 39.26 -4.32
CA ARG A 336 21.22 38.27 -5.40
C ARG A 336 20.09 37.28 -5.20
N THR A 337 19.40 36.96 -6.28
CA THR A 337 18.21 36.10 -6.26
C THR A 337 18.41 34.88 -7.13
N GLY A 338 17.89 33.74 -6.68
CA GLY A 338 17.73 32.53 -7.47
C GLY A 338 16.34 31.95 -7.23
N THR A 339 15.85 31.13 -8.17
CA THR A 339 14.56 30.43 -8.01
C THR A 339 14.79 28.95 -7.76
N ILE A 340 13.95 28.37 -6.93
CA ILE A 340 13.87 26.92 -6.69
C ILE A 340 12.44 26.45 -6.91
N THR A 341 12.30 25.18 -7.27
CA THR A 341 11.01 24.51 -7.40
C THR A 341 10.76 23.67 -6.15
N VAL A 342 9.68 23.95 -5.42
CA VAL A 342 9.28 23.20 -4.23
C VAL A 342 7.97 22.50 -4.49
N THR A 343 7.95 21.18 -4.37
CA THR A 343 6.73 20.36 -4.44
C THR A 343 6.26 20.06 -3.02
N VAL A 344 5.15 20.65 -2.60
CA VAL A 344 4.53 20.38 -1.30
C VAL A 344 3.48 19.27 -1.46
N LYS A 345 3.74 18.11 -0.88
CA LYS A 345 2.81 16.96 -0.87
C LYS A 345 1.92 16.98 0.37
N GLY A 346 0.68 16.50 0.25
CA GLY A 346 -0.22 16.30 1.37
C GLY A 346 0.30 15.27 2.37
N ARG A 347 0.08 15.50 3.67
CA ARG A 347 0.32 14.48 4.71
C ARG A 347 -0.82 13.47 4.75
N LEU A 348 -0.51 12.22 5.11
CA LEU A 348 -1.52 11.17 5.34
C LEU A 348 -2.58 11.67 6.33
N GLN A 349 -3.86 11.54 5.99
CA GLN A 349 -4.98 11.95 6.85
C GLN A 349 -5.79 10.77 7.35
N SER A 350 -6.18 9.88 6.43
CA SER A 350 -6.97 8.70 6.75
C SER A 350 -6.76 7.60 5.72
N ILE A 351 -7.38 6.45 5.94
CA ILE A 351 -7.56 5.42 4.91
C ILE A 351 -9.04 5.18 4.66
N SER A 352 -9.40 4.83 3.44
CA SER A 352 -10.70 4.27 3.08
C SER A 352 -10.57 2.80 2.73
N VAL A 353 -11.60 2.03 3.07
CA VAL A 353 -11.70 0.59 2.80
C VAL A 353 -13.03 0.34 2.11
N THR A 354 -12.98 -0.25 0.91
CA THR A 354 -14.15 -0.54 0.10
C THR A 354 -14.21 -2.05 -0.19
N PRO A 355 -15.34 -2.72 0.07
CA PRO A 355 -16.57 -2.19 0.67
C PRO A 355 -16.43 -1.94 2.19
N SER A 356 -17.22 -1.01 2.74
CA SER A 356 -17.29 -0.73 4.19
C SER A 356 -17.99 -1.84 4.99
N SER A 357 -18.79 -2.66 4.31
CA SER A 357 -19.39 -3.88 4.85
C SER A 357 -19.61 -4.91 3.75
N THR A 358 -19.41 -6.19 4.04
CA THR A 358 -19.66 -7.29 3.09
C THR A 358 -20.19 -8.54 3.79
N SER A 359 -20.84 -9.43 3.04
CA SER A 359 -21.27 -10.75 3.52
C SER A 359 -20.69 -11.83 2.62
N VAL A 360 -20.08 -12.85 3.22
CA VAL A 360 -19.46 -13.98 2.52
C VAL A 360 -19.80 -15.28 3.24
N TYR A 361 -19.90 -16.41 2.52
CA TYR A 361 -20.07 -17.71 3.17
C TYR A 361 -18.75 -18.17 3.81
N ASN A 362 -18.85 -18.94 4.88
CA ASN A 362 -17.69 -19.47 5.58
C ASN A 362 -16.79 -20.29 4.63
N GLY A 363 -15.49 -20.00 4.64
CA GLY A 363 -14.49 -20.53 3.72
C GLY A 363 -14.20 -19.66 2.50
N ILE A 364 -14.98 -18.59 2.25
CA ILE A 364 -14.70 -17.61 1.19
C ILE A 364 -13.93 -16.44 1.78
N GLU A 365 -12.74 -16.13 1.25
CA GLU A 365 -12.00 -14.95 1.66
C GLU A 365 -12.60 -13.69 0.99
N PRO A 366 -13.01 -12.69 1.78
CA PRO A 366 -13.52 -11.43 1.27
C PRO A 366 -12.39 -10.56 0.68
N THR A 367 -12.72 -9.81 -0.38
CA THR A 367 -11.79 -8.89 -1.04
C THR A 367 -12.08 -7.43 -0.66
N TYR A 368 -11.02 -6.62 -0.62
CA TYR A 368 -11.09 -5.21 -0.26
C TYR A 368 -10.16 -4.38 -1.11
N THR A 369 -10.50 -3.11 -1.28
CA THR A 369 -9.61 -2.07 -1.80
C THR A 369 -9.35 -1.07 -0.70
N ILE A 370 -8.07 -0.86 -0.36
CA ILE A 370 -7.65 0.12 0.64
C ILE A 370 -7.00 1.30 -0.08
N LYS A 371 -7.40 2.52 0.25
CA LYS A 371 -6.76 3.75 -0.25
C LYS A 371 -6.32 4.64 0.90
N ALA A 372 -5.07 5.11 0.88
CA ALA A 372 -4.62 6.22 1.70
C ALA A 372 -5.18 7.53 1.13
N ILE A 373 -5.65 8.40 2.03
CA ILE A 373 -6.20 9.73 1.72
C ILE A 373 -5.28 10.76 2.34
N TYR A 374 -4.80 11.68 1.51
CA TYR A 374 -3.86 12.73 1.87
C TYR A 374 -4.57 14.07 2.08
N GLY A 375 -3.93 14.98 2.82
CA GLY A 375 -4.49 16.30 3.12
C GLY A 375 -4.68 17.22 1.92
N ASP A 376 -4.03 16.89 0.79
CA ASP A 376 -4.18 17.57 -0.49
C ASP A 376 -5.33 17.00 -1.35
N GLY A 377 -6.08 16.03 -0.81
CA GLY A 377 -7.18 15.35 -1.50
C GLY A 377 -6.73 14.22 -2.43
N THR A 378 -5.42 14.01 -2.62
CA THR A 378 -4.92 12.89 -3.42
C THR A 378 -5.14 11.56 -2.71
N GLN A 379 -5.12 10.47 -3.48
CA GLN A 379 -5.32 9.12 -2.97
C GLN A 379 -4.30 8.15 -3.55
N LYS A 380 -3.87 7.19 -2.73
CA LYS A 380 -2.97 6.10 -3.15
C LYS A 380 -3.60 4.78 -2.78
N THR A 381 -3.81 3.91 -3.77
CA THR A 381 -4.25 2.53 -3.53
C THR A 381 -3.10 1.74 -2.90
N LEU A 382 -3.39 1.05 -1.79
CA LEU A 382 -2.40 0.28 -1.04
C LEU A 382 -2.41 -1.19 -1.46
N THR A 383 -1.23 -1.80 -1.57
CA THR A 383 -1.06 -3.24 -1.75
C THR A 383 -1.09 -3.96 -0.40
N SER A 384 -1.33 -5.28 -0.40
CA SER A 384 -1.39 -6.12 0.81
C SER A 384 -0.11 -6.09 1.66
N SER A 385 1.04 -5.77 1.06
CA SER A 385 2.31 -5.60 1.76
C SER A 385 2.45 -4.25 2.49
N GLN A 386 1.62 -3.26 2.17
CA GLN A 386 1.75 -1.90 2.69
C GLN A 386 0.90 -1.61 3.92
N TYR A 387 -0.10 -2.43 4.21
CA TYR A 387 -0.99 -2.26 5.36
C TYR A 387 -1.01 -3.53 6.23
N THR A 388 -1.37 -3.37 7.49
CA THR A 388 -1.61 -4.51 8.38
C THR A 388 -3.11 -4.77 8.51
N LYS A 389 -3.49 -6.05 8.60
CA LYS A 389 -4.86 -6.56 8.74
C LYS A 389 -4.97 -7.30 10.07
N ALA A 390 -5.90 -6.89 10.92
CA ALA A 390 -6.16 -7.53 12.22
C ALA A 390 -7.66 -7.76 12.44
N GLY A 391 -8.01 -8.70 13.34
CA GLY A 391 -9.41 -8.97 13.73
C GLY A 391 -10.18 -9.92 12.79
N TRP A 392 -9.50 -10.53 11.82
CA TRP A 392 -10.09 -11.59 11.00
C TRP A 392 -10.04 -12.94 11.74
N SER A 393 -11.16 -13.67 11.73
CA SER A 393 -11.24 -15.04 12.22
C SER A 393 -12.07 -15.89 11.26
N SER A 394 -11.78 -17.19 11.19
CA SER A 394 -12.65 -18.16 10.55
C SER A 394 -13.96 -18.35 11.34
N GLY A 395 -14.94 -18.95 10.68
CA GLY A 395 -16.23 -19.33 11.26
C GLY A 395 -17.32 -18.26 11.15
N PRO A 396 -18.60 -18.68 11.22
CA PRO A 396 -19.75 -17.79 11.02
C PRO A 396 -19.83 -16.64 12.03
N GLY A 397 -20.64 -15.63 11.68
CA GLY A 397 -20.94 -14.47 12.51
C GLY A 397 -20.33 -13.17 12.02
N LYS A 398 -20.60 -12.09 12.76
CA LYS A 398 -20.10 -10.75 12.46
C LYS A 398 -18.66 -10.61 12.94
N LYS A 399 -17.77 -10.20 12.04
CA LYS A 399 -16.35 -9.95 12.28
C LYS A 399 -16.05 -8.47 12.07
N THR A 400 -15.19 -7.92 12.90
CA THR A 400 -14.69 -6.54 12.75
C THR A 400 -13.22 -6.61 12.35
N VAL A 401 -12.94 -6.32 11.09
CA VAL A 401 -11.57 -6.32 10.57
C VAL A 401 -11.06 -4.89 10.57
N THR A 402 -9.88 -4.70 11.15
CA THR A 402 -9.21 -3.42 11.24
C THR A 402 -7.99 -3.41 10.33
N PHE A 403 -7.95 -2.39 9.48
CA PHE A 403 -6.83 -2.09 8.60
C PHE A 403 -6.04 -0.94 9.20
N GLN A 404 -4.72 -1.03 9.13
CA GLN A 404 -3.82 -0.01 9.62
C GLN A 404 -2.75 0.29 8.56
N TYR A 405 -2.46 1.58 8.39
CA TYR A 405 -1.43 2.07 7.51
C TYR A 405 -0.57 3.11 8.22
N THR A 406 0.75 2.97 8.12
CA THR A 406 1.72 3.91 8.69
C THR A 406 2.59 4.47 7.58
N GLU A 407 2.64 5.79 7.46
CA GLU A 407 3.52 6.49 6.52
C GLU A 407 4.17 7.68 7.25
N PHE A 408 5.50 7.79 7.18
CA PHE A 408 6.28 8.85 7.85
C PHE A 408 5.94 9.04 9.34
N GLY A 409 5.79 7.94 10.08
CA GLY A 409 5.53 7.96 11.53
C GLY A 409 4.07 8.27 11.92
N LYS A 410 3.19 8.64 10.97
CA LYS A 410 1.76 8.78 11.23
C LYS A 410 1.02 7.48 10.92
N THR A 411 0.30 6.96 11.90
CA THR A 411 -0.53 5.76 11.77
C THR A 411 -2.01 6.11 11.72
N VAL A 412 -2.73 5.55 10.75
CA VAL A 412 -4.19 5.69 10.61
C VAL A 412 -4.83 4.31 10.56
N THR A 413 -6.05 4.20 11.08
CA THR A 413 -6.79 2.94 11.14
C THR A 413 -8.21 3.10 10.60
N LYS A 414 -8.76 2.00 10.07
CA LYS A 414 -10.15 1.92 9.65
C LYS A 414 -10.66 0.50 9.84
N SER A 415 -11.84 0.38 10.45
CA SER A 415 -12.49 -0.91 10.65
C SER A 415 -13.68 -1.07 9.72
N VAL A 416 -13.90 -2.28 9.24
CA VAL A 416 -15.07 -2.70 8.46
C VAL A 416 -15.73 -3.91 9.10
N THR A 417 -17.04 -4.06 8.88
CA THR A 417 -17.80 -5.20 9.39
C THR A 417 -18.02 -6.22 8.29
N ILE A 418 -17.67 -7.47 8.56
CA ILE A 418 -17.85 -8.58 7.62
C ILE A 418 -18.78 -9.59 8.28
N THR A 419 -19.84 -9.96 7.58
CA THR A 419 -20.75 -11.01 8.05
C THR A 419 -20.38 -12.32 7.37
N VAL A 420 -19.86 -13.26 8.14
CA VAL A 420 -19.59 -14.61 7.65
C VAL A 420 -20.88 -15.43 7.81
N LEU A 421 -21.54 -15.74 6.70
CA LEU A 421 -22.74 -16.56 6.65
C LEU A 421 -22.36 -18.03 6.85
N PRO A 422 -23.13 -18.80 7.63
CA PRO A 422 -22.85 -20.21 7.86
C PRO A 422 -23.19 -21.06 6.63
N ASN A 423 -22.47 -22.16 6.46
CA ASN A 423 -22.76 -23.14 5.41
C ASN A 423 -23.93 -24.07 5.79
N LEU A 424 -24.67 -24.48 4.76
CA LEU A 424 -25.75 -25.46 4.87
C LEU A 424 -25.20 -26.84 5.25
N ILE A 425 -25.66 -27.40 6.38
CA ILE A 425 -25.25 -28.74 6.84
C ILE A 425 -26.32 -29.81 6.66
N GLY A 426 -27.61 -29.43 6.71
CA GLY A 426 -28.69 -30.39 6.70
C GLY A 426 -30.06 -29.80 6.35
N VAL A 427 -30.99 -30.71 6.07
CA VAL A 427 -32.41 -30.44 5.80
C VAL A 427 -33.21 -31.43 6.63
N SER A 428 -34.26 -30.95 7.28
CA SER A 428 -35.22 -31.76 8.03
C SER A 428 -36.64 -31.38 7.61
N ILE A 429 -37.54 -32.37 7.65
CA ILE A 429 -38.90 -32.25 7.15
C ILE A 429 -39.87 -32.64 8.25
N THR A 430 -40.95 -31.88 8.42
CA THR A 430 -42.02 -32.18 9.36
C THR A 430 -43.39 -31.96 8.70
N PRO A 431 -44.30 -32.94 8.71
CA PRO A 431 -44.14 -34.29 9.26
C PRO A 431 -43.24 -35.19 8.38
N SER A 432 -42.73 -36.31 8.93
CA SER A 432 -41.95 -37.32 8.21
C SER A 432 -42.82 -38.27 7.36
N THR A 433 -44.13 -38.22 7.54
CA THR A 433 -45.12 -38.92 6.71
C THR A 433 -46.39 -38.08 6.59
N GLN A 434 -47.00 -38.04 5.42
CA GLN A 434 -48.27 -37.37 5.19
C GLN A 434 -49.19 -38.23 4.31
N THR A 435 -50.45 -38.31 4.69
CA THR A 435 -51.50 -38.94 3.87
C THR A 435 -52.26 -37.84 3.14
N ILE A 436 -52.43 -38.02 1.83
CA ILE A 436 -53.18 -37.10 0.97
C ILE A 436 -54.10 -37.89 0.03
N GLU A 437 -55.18 -37.26 -0.41
CA GLU A 437 -56.00 -37.80 -1.48
C GLU A 437 -55.29 -37.65 -2.84
N ARG A 438 -55.61 -38.54 -3.78
CA ARG A 438 -55.17 -38.44 -5.16
C ARG A 438 -55.43 -37.04 -5.72
N TYR A 439 -54.47 -36.53 -6.50
CA TYR A 439 -54.45 -35.19 -7.09
C TYR A 439 -54.17 -34.02 -6.12
N GLN A 440 -54.16 -34.25 -4.81
CA GLN A 440 -53.70 -33.23 -3.87
C GLN A 440 -52.18 -33.15 -3.84
N ASN A 441 -51.65 -32.02 -3.39
CA ASN A 441 -50.22 -31.85 -3.18
C ASN A 441 -49.89 -31.94 -1.68
N PRO A 442 -48.80 -32.62 -1.31
CA PRO A 442 -48.37 -32.66 0.07
C PRO A 442 -47.89 -31.27 0.53
N SER A 443 -48.02 -31.01 1.82
CA SER A 443 -47.57 -29.78 2.47
C SER A 443 -46.65 -30.13 3.64
N PHE A 444 -45.40 -29.67 3.55
CA PHE A 444 -44.36 -29.95 4.52
C PHE A 444 -43.76 -28.66 5.07
N ARG A 445 -43.41 -28.70 6.36
CA ARG A 445 -42.49 -27.72 6.95
C ARG A 445 -41.06 -28.20 6.72
N VAL A 446 -40.32 -27.48 5.89
CA VAL A 446 -38.91 -27.78 5.59
C VAL A 446 -38.02 -26.84 6.39
N MET A 447 -37.18 -27.40 7.24
CA MET A 447 -36.22 -26.67 8.07
C MET A 447 -34.80 -27.02 7.64
N VAL A 448 -34.04 -26.00 7.24
CA VAL A 448 -32.62 -26.11 6.90
C VAL A 448 -31.78 -25.82 8.13
N SER A 449 -30.70 -26.57 8.33
CA SER A 449 -29.79 -26.42 9.46
C SER A 449 -28.41 -26.00 8.96
N TYR A 450 -27.76 -25.13 9.73
CA TYR A 450 -26.49 -24.51 9.39
C TYR A 450 -25.39 -24.90 10.38
N GLU A 451 -24.12 -24.75 9.96
CA GLU A 451 -22.95 -25.16 10.76
C GLU A 451 -22.77 -24.37 12.07
N ASP A 452 -23.40 -23.19 12.18
CA ASP A 452 -23.41 -22.39 13.41
C ASP A 452 -24.49 -22.83 14.42
N GLY A 453 -25.20 -23.91 14.12
CA GLY A 453 -26.30 -24.43 14.94
C GLY A 453 -27.63 -23.72 14.71
N THR A 454 -27.68 -22.70 13.85
CA THR A 454 -28.95 -22.04 13.51
C THR A 454 -29.76 -22.88 12.52
N SER A 455 -31.06 -22.61 12.46
CA SER A 455 -31.96 -23.22 11.48
C SER A 455 -32.98 -22.21 10.97
N LYS A 456 -33.48 -22.45 9.75
CA LYS A 456 -34.45 -21.60 9.08
C LYS A 456 -35.52 -22.43 8.39
N THR A 457 -36.78 -22.00 8.47
CA THR A 457 -37.86 -22.58 7.65
C THR A 457 -37.82 -21.97 6.24
N THR A 458 -37.98 -22.81 5.22
CA THR A 458 -37.97 -22.38 3.81
C THR A 458 -39.16 -22.93 3.04
N ASN A 459 -39.66 -22.12 2.10
CA ASN A 459 -40.67 -22.51 1.11
C ASN A 459 -40.04 -22.79 -0.27
N SER A 460 -38.74 -22.56 -0.43
CA SER A 460 -38.01 -22.70 -1.69
C SER A 460 -37.29 -24.05 -1.73
N PHE A 461 -38.03 -25.12 -1.92
CA PHE A 461 -37.51 -26.49 -2.05
C PHE A 461 -38.11 -27.20 -3.25
N ILE A 462 -37.47 -28.28 -3.69
CA ILE A 462 -37.92 -29.09 -4.81
C ILE A 462 -38.30 -30.47 -4.29
N ILE A 463 -39.49 -30.96 -4.65
CA ILE A 463 -39.92 -32.33 -4.40
C ILE A 463 -39.58 -33.18 -5.63
N LYS A 464 -38.79 -34.23 -5.45
CA LYS A 464 -38.48 -35.23 -6.47
C LYS A 464 -39.12 -36.57 -6.11
N ASN A 465 -39.26 -37.45 -7.11
CA ASN A 465 -39.75 -38.83 -6.95
C ASN A 465 -41.16 -38.94 -6.35
N PHE A 466 -42.02 -37.97 -6.65
CA PHE A 466 -43.40 -37.95 -6.16
C PHE A 466 -44.37 -37.70 -7.32
N ASN A 467 -45.43 -38.50 -7.41
CA ASN A 467 -46.51 -38.34 -8.36
C ASN A 467 -47.87 -38.45 -7.64
N ASN A 468 -48.63 -37.36 -7.59
CA ASN A 468 -49.93 -37.34 -6.92
C ASN A 468 -51.04 -38.17 -7.61
N ARG A 469 -50.74 -38.83 -8.72
CA ARG A 469 -51.67 -39.72 -9.44
C ARG A 469 -51.47 -41.20 -9.12
N THR A 470 -50.35 -41.57 -8.53
CA THR A 470 -50.03 -42.97 -8.23
C THR A 470 -50.45 -43.29 -6.80
N LEU A 471 -51.33 -44.27 -6.62
CA LEU A 471 -51.82 -44.70 -5.31
C LEU A 471 -50.74 -45.41 -4.51
N GLY A 472 -50.89 -45.42 -3.19
CA GLY A 472 -50.00 -46.12 -2.26
C GLY A 472 -48.90 -45.22 -1.69
N THR A 473 -47.92 -45.87 -1.04
CA THR A 473 -46.84 -45.18 -0.35
C THR A 473 -45.70 -44.86 -1.32
N GLN A 474 -45.35 -43.58 -1.42
CA GLN A 474 -44.25 -43.08 -2.25
C GLN A 474 -43.20 -42.39 -1.38
N THR A 475 -41.92 -42.64 -1.67
CA THR A 475 -40.81 -41.95 -1.02
C THR A 475 -40.39 -40.73 -1.85
N ALA A 476 -40.85 -39.56 -1.42
CA ALA A 476 -40.50 -38.29 -2.01
C ALA A 476 -39.15 -37.79 -1.46
N VAL A 477 -38.37 -37.13 -2.30
CA VAL A 477 -37.07 -36.55 -1.93
C VAL A 477 -37.15 -35.04 -1.99
N ILE A 478 -37.05 -34.39 -0.83
CA ILE A 478 -36.98 -32.93 -0.73
C ILE A 478 -35.53 -32.49 -0.91
N THR A 479 -35.30 -31.60 -1.85
CA THR A 479 -33.97 -31.05 -2.17
C THR A 479 -33.92 -29.56 -1.90
N TYR A 480 -32.86 -29.11 -1.24
CA TYR A 480 -32.55 -27.69 -1.02
C TYR A 480 -31.09 -27.41 -1.40
N THR A 481 -30.88 -26.33 -2.14
CA THR A 481 -29.56 -25.91 -2.61
C THR A 481 -29.32 -24.45 -2.25
N GLU A 482 -28.23 -24.18 -1.54
CA GLU A 482 -27.80 -22.83 -1.14
C GLU A 482 -26.28 -22.71 -1.31
N ASN A 483 -25.81 -21.64 -1.96
CA ASN A 483 -24.38 -21.42 -2.25
C ASN A 483 -23.67 -22.62 -2.93
N GLY A 484 -24.38 -23.32 -3.83
CA GLY A 484 -23.86 -24.52 -4.50
C GLY A 484 -23.81 -25.79 -3.63
N ILE A 485 -24.11 -25.70 -2.33
CA ILE A 485 -24.24 -26.86 -1.44
C ILE A 485 -25.67 -27.38 -1.54
N THR A 486 -25.84 -28.66 -1.86
CA THR A 486 -27.14 -29.31 -1.93
C THR A 486 -27.31 -30.32 -0.81
N LYS A 487 -28.45 -30.27 -0.13
CA LYS A 487 -28.85 -31.24 0.89
C LYS A 487 -30.23 -31.80 0.56
N THR A 488 -30.43 -33.05 0.93
CA THR A 488 -31.67 -33.77 0.67
C THR A 488 -32.16 -34.45 1.94
N ALA A 489 -33.46 -34.66 2.01
CA ALA A 489 -34.05 -35.55 2.99
C ALA A 489 -35.32 -36.20 2.39
N SER A 490 -35.59 -37.43 2.83
CA SER A 490 -36.67 -38.25 2.30
C SER A 490 -37.89 -38.19 3.20
N VAL A 491 -39.07 -38.24 2.60
CA VAL A 491 -40.37 -38.21 3.29
C VAL A 491 -41.32 -39.20 2.61
N ASN A 492 -42.15 -39.88 3.41
CA ASN A 492 -43.15 -40.79 2.86
C ASN A 492 -44.46 -40.04 2.63
N VAL A 493 -45.03 -40.19 1.43
CA VAL A 493 -46.36 -39.69 1.10
C VAL A 493 -47.26 -40.88 0.79
N VAL A 494 -48.36 -41.01 1.52
CA VAL A 494 -49.37 -42.02 1.24
C VAL A 494 -50.48 -41.36 0.43
N VAL A 495 -50.64 -41.80 -0.82
CA VAL A 495 -51.71 -41.32 -1.70
C VAL A 495 -52.86 -42.31 -1.63
N THR A 496 -54.01 -41.85 -1.11
CA THR A 496 -55.25 -42.64 -1.02
C THR A 496 -56.19 -42.32 -2.16
N ASN A 497 -57.21 -43.16 -2.33
CA ASN A 497 -58.30 -42.88 -3.25
C ASN A 497 -58.98 -41.54 -2.92
N MET A 498 -59.61 -40.94 -3.93
CA MET A 498 -60.47 -39.79 -3.70
C MET A 498 -61.67 -40.20 -2.85
N THR A 499 -62.10 -39.32 -1.95
CA THR A 499 -63.34 -39.54 -1.20
C THR A 499 -64.49 -38.75 -1.79
N LYS A 500 -65.71 -39.28 -1.63
CA LYS A 500 -66.95 -38.61 -1.99
C LYS A 500 -67.94 -38.76 -0.84
N THR A 501 -68.63 -37.67 -0.52
CA THR A 501 -69.74 -37.69 0.44
C THR A 501 -71.02 -38.12 -0.27
N CYS A 502 -71.68 -39.15 0.25
CA CYS A 502 -72.96 -39.62 -0.27
C CYS A 502 -74.05 -38.56 -0.04
N PRO A 503 -74.81 -38.14 -1.07
CA PRO A 503 -75.90 -37.18 -0.91
C PRO A 503 -77.13 -37.75 -0.19
N VAL A 504 -77.27 -39.08 -0.11
CA VAL A 504 -78.44 -39.76 0.48
C VAL A 504 -78.27 -39.98 1.98
N CYS A 505 -77.10 -40.46 2.43
CA CYS A 505 -76.87 -40.80 3.84
C CYS A 505 -75.77 -39.97 4.51
N GLY A 506 -75.09 -39.08 3.79
CA GLY A 506 -74.00 -38.25 4.33
C GLY A 506 -72.69 -38.98 4.63
N THR A 507 -72.60 -40.30 4.40
CA THR A 507 -71.39 -41.08 4.64
C THR A 507 -70.32 -40.75 3.59
N SER A 508 -69.07 -40.52 4.01
CA SER A 508 -67.93 -40.39 3.09
C SER A 508 -67.37 -41.76 2.73
N TYR A 509 -67.11 -42.00 1.45
CA TYR A 509 -66.56 -43.26 0.95
C TYR A 509 -65.52 -43.02 -0.14
N GLU A 510 -64.64 -43.99 -0.34
CA GLU A 510 -63.59 -43.94 -1.37
C GLU A 510 -64.14 -44.30 -2.75
N LEU A 511 -63.71 -43.55 -3.77
CA LEU A 511 -63.85 -43.95 -5.17
C LEU A 511 -62.90 -45.12 -5.47
N ASP A 512 -63.12 -45.81 -6.59
CA ASP A 512 -62.23 -46.90 -6.99
C ASP A 512 -60.88 -46.40 -7.55
N GLU A 513 -59.98 -47.33 -7.88
CA GLU A 513 -58.62 -47.02 -8.37
C GLU A 513 -58.61 -46.24 -9.71
N ASN A 514 -59.73 -46.20 -10.43
CA ASN A 514 -59.91 -45.46 -11.68
C ASN A 514 -60.69 -44.15 -11.48
N ASP A 515 -60.87 -43.72 -10.24
CA ASP A 515 -61.65 -42.55 -9.83
C ASP A 515 -63.14 -42.65 -10.25
N ILE A 516 -63.66 -43.88 -10.37
CA ILE A 516 -65.05 -44.13 -10.73
C ILE A 516 -65.88 -44.31 -9.45
N ASP A 517 -66.99 -43.58 -9.38
CA ASP A 517 -67.99 -43.72 -8.33
C ASP A 517 -68.86 -44.96 -8.56
N ARG A 518 -68.62 -46.01 -7.76
CA ARG A 518 -69.43 -47.24 -7.76
C ARG A 518 -70.69 -47.15 -6.89
N GLY A 519 -71.00 -45.96 -6.39
CA GLY A 519 -72.09 -45.73 -5.46
C GLY A 519 -71.68 -45.97 -4.01
N CYS A 520 -72.51 -45.47 -3.09
CA CYS A 520 -72.22 -45.52 -1.67
C CYS A 520 -72.33 -46.96 -1.12
N PRO A 521 -71.25 -47.53 -0.54
CA PRO A 521 -71.25 -48.89 0.01
C PRO A 521 -72.19 -49.05 1.22
N ALA A 522 -72.43 -47.98 1.98
CA ALA A 522 -73.39 -48.01 3.08
C ALA A 522 -74.84 -48.12 2.57
N CYS A 523 -75.19 -47.35 1.53
CA CYS A 523 -76.54 -47.38 0.96
C CYS A 523 -76.83 -48.66 0.17
N SER A 524 -75.80 -49.32 -0.39
CA SER A 524 -75.96 -50.60 -1.09
C SER A 524 -76.09 -51.79 -0.14
N GLY A 525 -75.61 -51.69 1.10
CA GLY A 525 -75.78 -52.74 2.12
C GLY A 525 -77.04 -52.58 2.99
N THR A 526 -77.66 -51.40 2.99
CA THR A 526 -78.78 -51.08 3.89
C THR A 526 -80.12 -51.34 3.20
N ILE A 527 -80.86 -52.35 3.66
CA ILE A 527 -82.23 -52.62 3.22
C ILE A 527 -83.15 -51.58 3.86
N THR A 528 -84.05 -51.00 3.07
CA THR A 528 -85.10 -50.05 3.51
C THR A 528 -86.50 -50.66 3.53
N GLY A 529 -86.70 -51.77 2.80
CA GLY A 529 -87.96 -52.49 2.75
C GLY A 529 -87.86 -53.72 1.86
N ILE A 530 -88.95 -54.48 1.78
CA ILE A 530 -89.11 -55.58 0.83
C ILE A 530 -90.36 -55.37 -0.03
N THR A 531 -90.35 -55.90 -1.25
CA THR A 531 -91.50 -55.92 -2.16
C THR A 531 -91.73 -57.32 -2.69
N VAL A 532 -92.97 -57.64 -3.03
CA VAL A 532 -93.37 -58.96 -3.54
C VAL A 532 -93.98 -58.77 -4.93
N GLU A 533 -93.63 -59.65 -5.87
CA GLU A 533 -94.22 -59.68 -7.21
C GLU A 533 -94.54 -61.13 -7.63
N PRO A 534 -95.79 -61.41 -8.09
CA PRO A 534 -96.95 -60.53 -8.08
C PRO A 534 -97.53 -60.30 -6.67
N ASP A 535 -98.25 -59.20 -6.48
CA ASP A 535 -98.94 -58.83 -5.23
C ASP A 535 -100.40 -59.34 -5.15
N ASP A 536 -100.91 -59.91 -6.24
CA ASP A 536 -102.15 -60.68 -6.32
C ASP A 536 -101.95 -61.95 -7.17
N ILE A 537 -102.31 -63.12 -6.64
CA ILE A 537 -102.15 -64.38 -7.36
C ILE A 537 -103.20 -65.43 -7.02
N ALA A 538 -103.61 -66.21 -8.03
CA ALA A 538 -104.43 -67.40 -7.84
C ALA A 538 -103.59 -68.68 -7.95
N VAL A 539 -103.68 -69.56 -6.95
CA VAL A 539 -102.95 -70.82 -6.87
C VAL A 539 -103.92 -71.98 -6.57
N LYS A 540 -103.51 -73.22 -6.83
CA LYS A 540 -104.34 -74.37 -6.49
C LYS A 540 -104.05 -74.85 -5.08
N LYS A 541 -105.04 -75.50 -4.46
CA LYS A 541 -104.90 -76.10 -3.12
C LYS A 541 -103.70 -77.05 -3.09
N GLY A 542 -102.79 -76.81 -2.13
CA GLY A 542 -101.56 -77.57 -1.96
C GLY A 542 -100.33 -77.02 -2.71
N ASP A 543 -100.51 -76.06 -3.63
CA ASP A 543 -99.38 -75.46 -4.35
C ASP A 543 -98.57 -74.52 -3.45
N ALA A 544 -97.25 -74.55 -3.64
CA ALA A 544 -96.35 -73.57 -3.05
C ALA A 544 -96.58 -72.18 -3.65
N LEU A 545 -96.25 -71.13 -2.90
CA LEU A 545 -96.46 -69.74 -3.30
C LEU A 545 -95.43 -69.32 -4.38
N PRO A 546 -95.82 -69.11 -5.65
CA PRO A 546 -94.86 -68.85 -6.73
C PRO A 546 -94.62 -67.34 -6.87
N ILE A 547 -94.02 -66.74 -5.84
CA ILE A 547 -93.74 -65.30 -5.77
C ILE A 547 -92.24 -65.02 -5.78
N THR A 548 -91.87 -63.82 -6.22
CA THR A 548 -90.52 -63.28 -6.08
C THR A 548 -90.52 -62.20 -5.01
N VAL A 549 -89.68 -62.37 -4.00
CA VAL A 549 -89.48 -61.36 -2.95
C VAL A 549 -88.19 -60.61 -3.22
N MET A 550 -88.24 -59.28 -3.27
CA MET A 550 -87.08 -58.43 -3.52
C MET A 550 -86.82 -57.49 -2.35
N ALA A 551 -85.57 -57.39 -1.88
CA ALA A 551 -85.14 -56.32 -1.00
C ALA A 551 -85.01 -55.01 -1.79
N VAL A 552 -85.41 -53.90 -1.18
CA VAL A 552 -85.18 -52.55 -1.67
C VAL A 552 -84.11 -51.90 -0.81
N TYR A 553 -82.96 -51.61 -1.41
CA TYR A 553 -81.84 -50.98 -0.72
C TYR A 553 -82.00 -49.46 -0.71
N GLN A 554 -81.30 -48.78 0.21
CA GLN A 554 -81.37 -47.32 0.38
C GLN A 554 -80.92 -46.54 -0.86
N ASN A 555 -80.09 -47.16 -1.72
CA ASN A 555 -79.71 -46.61 -3.03
C ASN A 555 -80.77 -46.84 -4.14
N GLY A 556 -81.91 -47.45 -3.83
CA GLY A 556 -82.98 -47.78 -4.78
C GLY A 556 -82.76 -49.08 -5.57
N ALA A 557 -81.62 -49.76 -5.38
CA ALA A 557 -81.38 -51.06 -6.00
C ALA A 557 -82.32 -52.13 -5.42
N ARG A 558 -82.59 -53.17 -6.22
CA ARG A 558 -83.42 -54.30 -5.82
C ARG A 558 -82.68 -55.60 -6.02
N ALA A 559 -82.75 -56.51 -5.05
CA ALA A 559 -82.18 -57.86 -5.16
C ALA A 559 -83.18 -58.92 -4.71
N VAL A 560 -83.22 -60.05 -5.39
CA VAL A 560 -84.09 -61.18 -5.03
C VAL A 560 -83.58 -61.85 -3.75
N ILE A 561 -84.51 -62.13 -2.83
CA ILE A 561 -84.24 -62.82 -1.57
C ILE A 561 -84.95 -64.16 -1.58
N THR A 562 -84.26 -65.22 -1.15
CA THR A 562 -84.81 -66.58 -1.02
C THR A 562 -85.24 -66.94 0.40
N ASP A 563 -84.69 -66.27 1.40
CA ASP A 563 -84.80 -66.67 2.82
C ASP A 563 -85.90 -65.92 3.59
N TRP A 564 -87.07 -65.78 2.97
CA TRP A 564 -88.23 -65.11 3.57
C TRP A 564 -89.21 -66.13 4.16
N THR A 565 -90.08 -65.66 5.05
CA THR A 565 -91.16 -66.46 5.65
C THR A 565 -92.51 -65.84 5.35
N SER A 566 -93.58 -66.64 5.40
CA SER A 566 -94.94 -66.12 5.23
C SER A 566 -95.95 -66.87 6.09
N ASN A 567 -97.12 -66.27 6.30
CA ASN A 567 -98.28 -66.89 6.95
C ASN A 567 -99.26 -67.56 5.95
N TYR A 568 -98.82 -67.84 4.72
CA TYR A 568 -99.64 -68.51 3.71
C TYR A 568 -99.96 -69.96 4.11
N ASP A 569 -101.24 -70.34 4.05
CA ASP A 569 -101.69 -71.70 4.31
C ASP A 569 -102.17 -72.35 3.00
N PRO A 570 -101.41 -73.27 2.39
CA PRO A 570 -101.77 -73.87 1.10
C PRO A 570 -103.02 -74.77 1.17
N MET A 571 -103.51 -75.12 2.37
CA MET A 571 -104.66 -76.00 2.55
C MET A 571 -105.98 -75.23 2.74
N LYS A 572 -105.91 -73.92 2.99
CA LYS A 572 -107.07 -73.07 3.24
C LYS A 572 -107.58 -72.43 1.95
N ILE A 573 -108.75 -72.87 1.48
CA ILE A 573 -109.39 -72.38 0.24
C ILE A 573 -109.94 -70.96 0.43
N GLY A 574 -109.94 -70.17 -0.64
CA GLY A 574 -110.46 -68.81 -0.69
C GLY A 574 -109.38 -67.74 -0.66
N PHE A 575 -109.80 -66.48 -0.49
CA PHE A 575 -108.88 -65.34 -0.39
C PHE A 575 -108.12 -65.35 0.94
N GLN A 576 -106.79 -65.26 0.85
CA GLN A 576 -105.88 -65.13 1.96
C GLN A 576 -105.08 -63.84 1.84
N TYR A 577 -104.98 -63.09 2.93
CA TYR A 577 -104.09 -61.93 3.05
C TYR A 577 -102.77 -62.38 3.64
N VAL A 578 -101.79 -62.59 2.77
CA VAL A 578 -100.49 -63.14 3.14
C VAL A 578 -99.53 -62.01 3.47
N THR A 579 -98.85 -62.13 4.61
CA THR A 579 -97.75 -61.28 5.04
C THR A 579 -96.44 -62.05 4.84
N VAL A 580 -95.61 -61.53 3.94
CA VAL A 580 -94.24 -61.98 3.74
C VAL A 580 -93.34 -61.19 4.68
N THR A 581 -92.48 -61.88 5.43
CA THR A 581 -91.55 -61.27 6.39
C THR A 581 -90.13 -61.70 6.07
N TYR A 582 -89.23 -60.71 6.01
CA TYR A 582 -87.78 -60.92 5.93
C TYR A 582 -87.11 -59.96 6.91
N ASP A 583 -86.39 -60.53 7.89
CA ASP A 583 -85.89 -59.82 9.07
C ASP A 583 -87.01 -59.01 9.75
N ASN A 584 -86.89 -57.68 9.85
CA ASN A 584 -87.93 -56.80 10.42
C ASN A 584 -88.87 -56.18 9.37
N TYR A 585 -88.68 -56.48 8.09
CA TYR A 585 -89.46 -55.90 6.99
C TYR A 585 -90.62 -56.81 6.59
N LYS A 586 -91.76 -56.18 6.26
CA LYS A 586 -93.00 -56.87 5.88
C LYS A 586 -93.51 -56.37 4.55
N ALA A 587 -94.00 -57.28 3.73
CA ALA A 587 -94.76 -57.01 2.52
C ALA A 587 -96.04 -57.83 2.51
N TYR A 588 -97.04 -57.35 1.79
CA TYR A 588 -98.38 -57.93 1.78
C TYR A 588 -98.77 -58.33 0.36
N LEU A 589 -99.41 -59.49 0.22
CA LEU A 589 -100.03 -59.92 -1.03
C LEU A 589 -101.36 -60.61 -0.78
N THR A 590 -102.20 -60.64 -1.81
CA THR A 590 -103.49 -61.36 -1.79
C THR A 590 -103.35 -62.65 -2.58
N VAL A 591 -103.71 -63.78 -1.96
CA VAL A 591 -103.65 -65.11 -2.59
C VAL A 591 -105.03 -65.72 -2.63
N GLU A 592 -105.53 -66.06 -3.81
CA GLU A 592 -106.76 -66.82 -4.00
C GLU A 592 -106.42 -68.32 -4.16
N VAL A 593 -106.68 -69.13 -3.12
CA VAL A 593 -106.48 -70.58 -3.22
C VAL A 593 -107.74 -71.24 -3.75
N LYS A 594 -107.64 -71.82 -4.96
CA LYS A 594 -108.73 -72.50 -5.65
C LYS A 594 -108.70 -74.00 -5.38
N GLU A 595 -109.89 -74.61 -5.38
CA GLU A 595 -110.01 -76.05 -5.27
C GLU A 595 -109.35 -76.76 -6.46
N ASN A 596 -108.80 -77.95 -6.18
CA ASN A 596 -108.26 -78.81 -7.22
C ASN A 596 -109.42 -79.40 -8.02
N VAL A 597 -109.55 -78.98 -9.27
CA VAL A 597 -110.59 -79.45 -10.17
C VAL A 597 -110.01 -80.19 -11.36
N MET A 598 -110.69 -81.24 -11.80
CA MET A 598 -110.39 -81.99 -13.01
C MET A 598 -111.57 -81.95 -13.97
N VAL A 599 -111.29 -81.86 -15.27
CA VAL A 599 -112.30 -82.00 -16.32
C VAL A 599 -112.35 -83.46 -16.76
N CYS A 600 -113.53 -84.08 -16.67
CA CYS A 600 -113.72 -85.45 -17.10
C CYS A 600 -113.50 -85.59 -18.62
N ARG A 601 -112.63 -86.51 -19.05
CA ARG A 601 -112.36 -86.76 -20.48
C ARG A 601 -113.53 -87.41 -21.24
N VAL A 602 -114.53 -87.95 -20.53
CA VAL A 602 -115.67 -88.67 -21.10
C VAL A 602 -116.88 -87.76 -21.27
N CYS A 603 -117.17 -86.91 -20.28
CA CYS A 603 -118.38 -86.07 -20.26
C CYS A 603 -118.11 -84.56 -20.18
N SER A 604 -116.84 -84.13 -20.15
CA SER A 604 -116.40 -82.72 -20.12
C SER A 604 -116.87 -81.89 -18.92
N ASN A 605 -117.51 -82.51 -17.91
CA ASN A 605 -117.87 -81.83 -16.67
C ASN A 605 -116.65 -81.65 -15.76
N THR A 606 -116.61 -80.54 -15.03
CA THR A 606 -115.58 -80.24 -14.03
C THR A 606 -116.02 -80.79 -12.67
N TYR A 607 -115.14 -81.52 -11.98
CA TYR A 607 -115.39 -82.08 -10.64
C TYR A 607 -114.17 -81.92 -9.74
N LEU A 608 -114.40 -81.97 -8.42
CA LEU A 608 -113.36 -81.81 -7.41
C LEU A 608 -112.51 -83.07 -7.31
N LEU A 609 -111.19 -82.89 -7.21
CA LEU A 609 -110.25 -83.96 -6.88
C LEU A 609 -110.27 -84.28 -5.38
N ASN A 610 -109.79 -85.46 -5.01
CA ASN A 610 -109.64 -85.82 -3.60
C ASN A 610 -108.66 -84.88 -2.88
N PRO A 611 -108.72 -84.81 -1.54
CA PRO A 611 -107.78 -83.99 -0.74
C PRO A 611 -106.30 -84.31 -0.97
N ASP A 612 -105.95 -85.52 -1.41
CA ASP A 612 -104.60 -85.98 -1.74
C ASP A 612 -104.20 -85.75 -3.22
N GLY A 613 -105.06 -85.09 -4.00
CA GLY A 613 -104.88 -84.86 -5.43
C GLY A 613 -105.18 -86.07 -6.32
N SER A 614 -105.56 -87.21 -5.74
CA SER A 614 -106.01 -88.38 -6.51
C SER A 614 -107.34 -88.11 -7.20
N ASP A 615 -107.54 -88.71 -8.36
CA ASP A 615 -108.81 -88.67 -9.06
C ASP A 615 -109.82 -89.58 -8.34
N PRO A 616 -110.91 -89.04 -7.71
CA PRO A 616 -111.95 -89.87 -7.11
C PRO A 616 -112.76 -90.68 -8.13
N GLY A 617 -112.50 -90.47 -9.43
CA GLY A 617 -113.35 -90.90 -10.51
C GLY A 617 -114.50 -89.93 -10.70
N CYS A 618 -114.85 -89.67 -11.97
CA CYS A 618 -115.91 -88.72 -12.30
C CYS A 618 -117.25 -89.15 -11.65
N PRO A 619 -117.79 -88.36 -10.69
CA PRO A 619 -119.01 -88.71 -9.98
C PRO A 619 -120.22 -88.80 -10.91
N TYR A 620 -120.16 -88.13 -12.07
CA TYR A 620 -121.21 -88.19 -13.09
C TYR A 620 -121.17 -89.47 -13.93
N CYS A 621 -120.02 -90.14 -14.04
CA CYS A 621 -119.87 -91.36 -14.85
C CYS A 621 -119.93 -92.66 -14.01
N ARG A 622 -119.84 -92.57 -12.69
CA ARG A 622 -119.78 -93.74 -11.78
C ARG A 622 -121.09 -94.54 -11.72
N ASP A 623 -122.22 -93.90 -11.94
CA ASP A 623 -123.55 -94.53 -11.74
C ASP A 623 -124.16 -95.12 -13.02
N THR A 624 -123.38 -95.22 -14.11
CA THR A 624 -123.85 -95.80 -15.38
C THR A 624 -123.06 -97.05 -15.72
N VAL A 625 -123.63 -98.23 -15.46
CA VAL A 625 -123.14 -99.50 -16.00
C VAL A 625 -123.38 -99.49 -17.51
N VAL A 626 -122.33 -99.29 -18.29
CA VAL A 626 -122.45 -99.12 -19.75
C VAL A 626 -122.56 -100.47 -20.49
N LYS A 627 -122.09 -101.60 -19.93
CA LYS A 627 -122.16 -102.91 -20.59
C LYS A 627 -121.84 -104.09 -19.65
N ILE A 628 -122.63 -105.17 -19.72
CA ILE A 628 -122.27 -106.52 -19.23
C ILE A 628 -122.36 -107.46 -20.43
N ILE A 629 -121.33 -108.30 -20.65
CA ILE A 629 -121.27 -109.31 -21.72
C ILE A 629 -121.06 -110.67 -21.07
N ALA A 630 -121.83 -111.67 -21.52
CA ALA A 630 -121.69 -113.07 -21.13
C ALA A 630 -121.45 -113.90 -22.40
N GLU A 631 -120.39 -114.72 -22.42
CA GLU A 631 -120.10 -115.66 -23.50
C GLU A 631 -119.95 -117.09 -22.94
N PRO A 632 -120.49 -118.11 -23.65
CA PRO A 632 -120.44 -119.50 -23.20
C PRO A 632 -119.15 -120.23 -23.62
N ASN A 633 -118.70 -121.12 -22.73
CA ASN A 633 -117.47 -121.90 -22.81
C ASN A 633 -117.71 -123.31 -23.41
N PRO A 634 -117.08 -123.69 -24.54
CA PRO A 634 -117.03 -125.08 -25.00
C PRO A 634 -115.68 -125.75 -24.69
N ILE A 635 -115.79 -127.03 -24.33
CA ILE A 635 -114.79 -127.98 -23.82
C ILE A 635 -113.50 -128.04 -24.65
#